data_AF-A0A0N5B3F2-F1
#
_entry.id   AF-A0A0N5B3F2-F1
#
_cell.length_a   1.000
_cell.length_b   1.000
_cell.length_c   1.000
_cell.angle_alpha   90.00
_cell.angle_beta   90.00
_cell.angle_gamma   90.00
#
_symmetry.space_group_name_H-M   'P 1'
#
loop_
_entity.id
_entity.type
_entity.pdbx_description
1 polymer ?
#
loop_
_entity_poly.entity_id
_entity_poly.type
_entity_poly.pdbx_seq_one_letter_code
_entity_poly.pdbx_strand_id
1 'polypeptide(L)'
;MKVNCLTLIYLLHNVYFIESCIRARNNDETGSTRPTTRRHTSSTKNLPTTTTTTIITTTTVRPFCGNIRGRARLYIQPSATATGVTNPFFGSKAGIECPLCSNTRYFSSATSDVFDGSDTSGAINTYQCPVGQKLCLCDENFKCFQENDPTVATTLYPYCTTPTSCYVYSILSAQFDTQGVFPAGGGKGWTPANTTTPNFTFKSVKSGVFEKVSAISCNGCPIPLSDRTCLPKTTTF
;
A
#
# COMPACT_ATOMS: atom_id res chain seq x y z
N MET A 1 -38.89 -6.32 14.26
CA MET A 1 -37.99 -5.66 15.23
C MET A 1 -36.63 -5.50 14.59
N LYS A 2 -36.09 -4.27 14.50
CA LYS A 2 -34.78 -3.99 13.89
C LYS A 2 -33.68 -4.42 14.88
N VAL A 3 -32.84 -5.36 14.47
CA VAL A 3 -31.70 -5.84 15.24
C VAL A 3 -30.54 -4.88 15.05
N ASN A 4 -29.92 -4.46 16.14
CA ASN A 4 -28.82 -3.50 16.18
C ASN A 4 -27.50 -4.21 15.78
N CYS A 5 -26.89 -3.81 14.66
CA CYS A 5 -25.82 -4.57 14.00
C CYS A 5 -24.49 -4.53 14.77
N LEU A 6 -24.29 -3.53 15.64
CA LEU A 6 -23.10 -3.40 16.50
C LEU A 6 -23.02 -4.48 17.60
N THR A 7 -24.16 -5.00 18.07
CA THR A 7 -24.18 -6.07 19.09
C THR A 7 -23.83 -7.45 18.54
N LEU A 8 -23.98 -7.66 17.22
CA LEU A 8 -23.55 -8.88 16.55
C LEU A 8 -22.03 -8.89 16.32
N ILE A 9 -21.45 -7.71 16.06
CA ILE A 9 -20.02 -7.51 15.90
C ILE A 9 -19.28 -7.84 17.21
N TYR A 10 -19.89 -7.62 18.38
CA TYR A 10 -19.25 -7.88 19.68
C TYR A 10 -19.23 -9.36 20.12
N LEU A 11 -20.19 -10.18 19.68
CA LEU A 11 -20.33 -11.58 20.13
C LEU A 11 -19.54 -12.58 19.26
N LEU A 12 -19.34 -12.31 17.98
CA LEU A 12 -18.62 -13.21 17.07
C LEU A 12 -17.09 -13.09 17.15
N HIS A 13 -16.56 -12.00 17.73
CA HIS A 13 -15.12 -11.81 17.95
C HIS A 13 -14.51 -12.76 19.01
N ASN A 14 -15.33 -13.46 19.80
CA ASN A 14 -14.85 -14.32 20.90
C ASN A 14 -14.73 -15.81 20.55
N VAL A 15 -15.30 -16.30 19.43
CA VAL A 15 -15.46 -17.75 19.21
C VAL A 15 -14.43 -18.37 18.26
N TYR A 16 -13.79 -17.60 17.37
CA TYR A 16 -12.87 -18.17 16.35
C TYR A 16 -11.38 -17.93 16.64
N PHE A 17 -11.04 -17.71 17.91
CA PHE A 17 -9.66 -17.60 18.42
C PHE A 17 -9.03 -18.96 18.80
N ILE A 18 -9.65 -20.08 18.41
CA ILE A 18 -9.20 -21.43 18.78
C ILE A 18 -9.26 -22.33 17.54
N GLU A 19 -8.15 -22.44 16.80
CA GLU A 19 -7.76 -23.64 16.03
C GLU A 19 -6.38 -23.35 15.42
N SER A 20 -5.38 -23.63 16.25
CA SER A 20 -3.96 -23.51 15.97
C SER A 20 -3.46 -24.69 15.13
N CYS A 21 -2.44 -24.41 14.31
CA CYS A 21 -1.21 -25.22 14.13
C CYS A 21 -1.11 -26.31 13.03
N ILE A 22 0.06 -26.25 12.36
CA ILE A 22 0.88 -27.33 11.72
C ILE A 22 0.65 -27.61 10.22
N ARG A 23 1.60 -27.25 9.33
CA ARG A 23 2.78 -28.07 8.92
C ARG A 23 3.67 -27.38 7.83
N ALA A 24 4.96 -27.69 7.89
CA ALA A 24 6.15 -27.26 7.11
C ALA A 24 6.05 -27.43 5.57
N ARG A 25 6.62 -26.57 4.70
CA ARG A 25 8.02 -26.23 4.32
C ARG A 25 8.72 -27.22 3.36
N ASN A 26 8.88 -26.75 2.12
CA ASN A 26 9.91 -26.88 1.06
C ASN A 26 10.47 -28.24 0.59
N ASN A 27 10.51 -28.39 -0.74
CA ASN A 27 11.44 -29.25 -1.51
C ASN A 27 12.09 -28.43 -2.65
N ASP A 28 13.40 -28.69 -2.85
CA ASP A 28 14.15 -28.94 -4.11
C ASP A 28 14.15 -27.90 -5.26
N GLU A 29 15.19 -27.72 -6.09
CA GLU A 29 16.51 -28.33 -6.28
C GLU A 29 17.31 -27.48 -7.32
N THR A 30 18.64 -27.60 -7.27
CA THR A 30 19.66 -27.63 -8.35
C THR A 30 19.75 -26.57 -9.49
N GLY A 31 21.00 -26.32 -9.94
CA GLY A 31 21.25 -25.97 -11.35
C GLY A 31 22.47 -25.08 -11.66
N SER A 32 23.67 -25.66 -11.64
CA SER A 32 24.92 -25.07 -12.14
C SER A 32 25.00 -25.16 -13.68
N THR A 33 25.46 -24.11 -14.38
CA THR A 33 26.22 -24.30 -15.64
C THR A 33 27.06 -23.08 -16.03
N ARG A 34 28.31 -23.37 -16.36
CA ARG A 34 29.38 -22.50 -16.88
C ARG A 34 29.35 -22.51 -18.41
N PRO A 35 29.82 -21.43 -19.08
CA PRO A 35 30.56 -21.63 -20.32
C PRO A 35 31.90 -20.88 -20.37
N THR A 36 32.85 -21.57 -20.99
CA THR A 36 34.23 -21.19 -21.30
C THR A 36 34.27 -20.46 -22.65
N THR A 37 35.05 -19.37 -22.80
CA THR A 37 35.44 -18.90 -24.15
C THR A 37 36.86 -18.34 -24.19
N ARG A 38 37.64 -18.84 -25.17
CA ARG A 38 38.98 -18.43 -25.61
C ARG A 38 39.00 -17.04 -26.26
N ARG A 39 40.13 -16.30 -26.19
CA ARG A 39 40.80 -15.65 -27.35
C ARG A 39 42.13 -14.97 -26.95
N HIS A 40 43.24 -15.37 -27.58
CA HIS A 40 43.99 -14.71 -28.68
C HIS A 40 44.88 -13.54 -28.25
N THR A 41 46.18 -13.82 -28.24
CA THR A 41 47.29 -12.88 -28.09
C THR A 41 47.57 -12.21 -29.44
N SER A 42 47.63 -10.88 -29.47
CA SER A 42 48.17 -10.12 -30.61
C SER A 42 48.93 -8.91 -30.08
N SER A 43 50.20 -8.85 -30.47
CA SER A 43 51.16 -7.79 -30.19
C SER A 43 50.86 -6.58 -31.07
N THR A 44 50.73 -5.39 -30.48
CA THR A 44 50.70 -4.12 -31.22
C THR A 44 51.50 -3.05 -30.48
N LYS A 45 52.29 -2.32 -31.27
CA LYS A 45 53.19 -1.23 -30.88
C LYS A 45 52.45 -0.08 -30.22
N ASN A 46 53.02 0.43 -29.13
CA ASN A 46 52.56 1.61 -28.40
C ASN A 46 52.79 2.90 -29.21
N LEU A 47 51.69 3.59 -29.55
CA LEU A 47 51.67 4.99 -29.96
C LEU A 47 50.98 5.79 -28.84
N PRO A 48 51.49 6.96 -28.41
CA PRO A 48 50.86 7.73 -27.35
C PRO A 48 49.58 8.40 -27.88
N THR A 49 48.44 7.74 -27.65
CA THR A 49 47.12 8.28 -27.92
C THR A 49 46.66 9.09 -26.72
N THR A 50 46.44 10.39 -26.89
CA THR A 50 45.83 11.25 -25.89
C THR A 50 44.36 10.87 -25.73
N THR A 51 44.05 10.09 -24.69
CA THR A 51 42.70 9.61 -24.39
C THR A 51 41.89 10.74 -23.75
N THR A 52 41.16 11.50 -24.56
CA THR A 52 40.12 12.41 -24.05
C THR A 52 39.05 11.55 -23.36
N THR A 53 39.01 11.62 -22.02
CA THR A 53 38.03 10.88 -21.22
C THR A 53 36.69 11.59 -21.31
N THR A 54 35.88 11.21 -22.30
CA THR A 54 34.48 11.64 -22.37
C THR A 54 33.73 10.98 -21.22
N ILE A 55 33.44 11.75 -20.17
CA ILE A 55 32.56 11.32 -19.09
C ILE A 55 31.15 11.22 -19.67
N ILE A 56 30.76 10.03 -20.11
CA ILE A 56 29.38 9.74 -20.47
C ILE A 56 28.62 9.62 -19.15
N THR A 57 27.97 10.71 -18.72
CA THR A 57 26.92 10.64 -17.69
C THR A 57 25.75 9.86 -18.27
N THR A 58 25.73 8.55 -18.06
CA THR A 58 24.55 7.74 -18.27
C THR A 58 23.52 8.10 -17.21
N THR A 59 22.57 8.96 -17.57
CA THR A 59 21.33 9.11 -16.80
C THR A 59 20.55 7.81 -16.91
N THR A 60 20.77 6.90 -15.97
CA THR A 60 19.91 5.73 -15.79
C THR A 60 18.51 6.23 -15.44
N VAL A 61 17.60 6.21 -16.42
CA VAL A 61 16.18 6.50 -16.22
C VAL A 61 15.66 5.47 -15.22
N ARG A 62 15.30 5.93 -14.02
CA ARG A 62 14.95 5.06 -12.91
C ARG A 62 13.56 4.45 -13.14
N PRO A 63 13.34 3.17 -12.80
CA PRO A 63 12.05 2.52 -12.93
C PRO A 63 11.02 3.26 -12.07
N PHE A 64 9.94 3.72 -12.70
CA PHE A 64 8.84 4.41 -12.02
C PHE A 64 7.50 3.86 -12.49
N CYS A 65 6.66 3.48 -11.54
CA CYS A 65 5.29 3.07 -11.79
C CYS A 65 4.41 4.29 -11.98
N GLY A 66 4.34 4.81 -13.21
CA GLY A 66 3.48 5.93 -13.57
C GLY A 66 1.99 5.66 -13.33
N ASN A 67 1.18 6.72 -13.33
CA ASN A 67 -0.26 6.57 -13.24
C ASN A 67 -0.79 5.86 -14.50
N ILE A 68 -1.73 4.92 -14.31
CA ILE A 68 -2.43 4.25 -15.41
C ILE A 68 -3.86 4.79 -15.49
N ARG A 69 -4.34 5.02 -16.71
CA ARG A 69 -5.70 5.53 -16.93
C ARG A 69 -6.74 4.63 -16.25
N GLY A 70 -7.62 5.23 -15.45
CA GLY A 70 -8.72 4.57 -14.75
C GLY A 70 -8.29 3.69 -13.57
N ARG A 71 -7.04 3.80 -13.11
CA ARG A 71 -6.50 2.98 -12.03
C ARG A 71 -5.77 3.79 -10.98
N ALA A 72 -6.13 3.57 -9.72
CA ALA A 72 -5.42 4.12 -8.58
C ALA A 72 -4.20 3.23 -8.27
N ARG A 73 -3.07 3.86 -7.95
CA ARG A 73 -1.83 3.15 -7.60
C ARG A 73 -1.64 3.15 -6.08
N LEU A 74 -1.23 2.02 -5.52
CA LEU A 74 -0.91 1.89 -4.10
C LEU A 74 0.31 0.97 -3.92
N TYR A 75 1.23 1.38 -3.06
CA TYR A 75 2.30 0.52 -2.55
C TYR A 75 1.83 -0.22 -1.30
N ILE A 76 1.92 -1.54 -1.29
CA ILE A 76 1.49 -2.39 -0.17
C ILE A 76 2.69 -3.13 0.37
N GLN A 77 3.27 -2.68 1.49
CA GLN A 77 4.42 -3.38 2.08
C GLN A 77 4.02 -4.83 2.43
N PRO A 78 4.94 -5.82 2.30
CA PRO A 78 4.62 -7.22 2.63
C PRO A 78 4.03 -7.43 4.04
N SER A 79 4.37 -6.58 5.00
CA SER A 79 3.77 -6.57 6.33
C SER A 79 2.25 -6.32 6.29
N ALA A 80 1.75 -5.51 5.36
CA ALA A 80 0.33 -5.24 5.18
C ALA A 80 -0.44 -6.37 4.49
N THR A 81 0.25 -7.42 4.01
CA THR A 81 -0.36 -8.63 3.42
C THR A 81 -0.09 -9.88 4.23
N ALA A 82 0.48 -9.75 5.43
CA ALA A 82 0.72 -10.88 6.31
C ALA A 82 -0.62 -11.49 6.80
N THR A 83 -0.57 -12.76 7.18
CA THR A 83 -1.75 -13.47 7.73
C THR A 83 -2.35 -12.70 8.90
N GLY A 84 -3.68 -12.51 8.87
CA GLY A 84 -4.41 -11.82 9.93
C GLY A 84 -4.44 -10.29 9.82
N VAL A 85 -3.76 -9.70 8.83
CA VAL A 85 -3.77 -8.24 8.63
C VAL A 85 -4.99 -7.77 7.84
N THR A 86 -5.34 -8.51 6.78
CA THR A 86 -6.40 -8.13 5.86
C THR A 86 -7.73 -8.75 6.26
N ASN A 87 -8.81 -7.97 6.20
CA ASN A 87 -10.17 -8.41 6.43
C ASN A 87 -11.06 -8.02 5.22
N PRO A 88 -11.54 -9.01 4.43
CA PRO A 88 -12.30 -8.76 3.21
C PRO A 88 -13.77 -8.37 3.47
N PHE A 89 -14.18 -8.12 4.72
CA PHE A 89 -15.57 -7.82 5.07
C PHE A 89 -16.22 -6.73 4.21
N PHE A 90 -15.49 -5.64 3.96
CA PHE A 90 -15.94 -4.53 3.12
C PHE A 90 -15.53 -4.65 1.64
N GLY A 91 -14.93 -5.78 1.27
CA GLY A 91 -14.51 -6.06 -0.09
C GLY A 91 -13.06 -6.53 -0.21
N SER A 92 -12.78 -7.17 -1.34
CA SER A 92 -11.43 -7.59 -1.74
C SER A 92 -11.28 -7.37 -3.24
N LYS A 93 -10.53 -6.34 -3.63
CA LYS A 93 -10.26 -6.03 -5.04
C LYS A 93 -8.81 -6.38 -5.38
N ALA A 94 -8.66 -7.27 -6.36
CA ALA A 94 -7.35 -7.61 -6.89
C ALA A 94 -6.76 -6.43 -7.68
N GLY A 95 -5.47 -6.16 -7.44
CA GLY A 95 -4.70 -5.17 -8.19
C GLY A 95 -3.82 -5.82 -9.25
N ILE A 96 -3.47 -5.07 -10.29
CA ILE A 96 -2.47 -5.47 -11.28
C ILE A 96 -1.11 -5.00 -10.77
N GLU A 97 -0.13 -5.89 -10.70
CA GLU A 97 1.21 -5.55 -10.25
C GLU A 97 1.91 -4.61 -11.23
N CYS A 98 2.67 -3.65 -10.70
CA CYS A 98 3.56 -2.86 -11.52
C CYS A 98 4.83 -3.67 -11.83
N PRO A 99 5.20 -3.86 -13.11
CA PRO A 99 6.38 -4.65 -13.47
C PRO A 99 7.70 -3.99 -13.04
N LEU A 100 7.68 -2.68 -12.79
CA LEU A 100 8.86 -1.89 -12.45
C LEU A 100 9.10 -1.78 -10.94
N CYS A 101 8.08 -2.06 -10.13
CA CYS A 101 8.17 -1.94 -8.68
C CYS A 101 7.42 -3.06 -7.98
N SER A 102 8.19 -3.91 -7.31
CA SER A 102 7.63 -4.89 -6.38
C SER A 102 6.72 -4.18 -5.37
N ASN A 103 5.64 -4.87 -4.99
CA ASN A 103 4.67 -4.41 -4.00
C ASN A 103 3.80 -3.20 -4.42
N THR A 104 4.03 -2.62 -5.60
CA THR A 104 3.16 -1.59 -6.17
C THR A 104 2.08 -2.22 -7.03
N ARG A 105 0.82 -1.84 -6.79
CA ARG A 105 -0.33 -2.38 -7.51
C ARG A 105 -1.24 -1.27 -8.02
N TYR A 106 -1.94 -1.57 -9.13
CA TYR A 106 -2.93 -0.72 -9.76
C TYR A 106 -4.33 -1.32 -9.61
N PHE A 107 -5.23 -0.57 -9.01
CA PHE A 107 -6.59 -0.98 -8.73
C PHE A 107 -7.56 -0.21 -9.62
N SER A 108 -8.51 -0.91 -10.24
CA SER A 108 -9.59 -0.27 -10.99
C SER A 108 -10.42 0.61 -10.05
N SER A 109 -10.86 1.77 -10.57
CA SER A 109 -11.81 2.63 -9.86
C SER A 109 -13.02 1.83 -9.38
N ALA A 110 -13.52 2.15 -8.20
CA ALA A 110 -14.88 1.83 -7.84
C ALA A 110 -15.87 2.62 -8.72
N THR A 111 -17.10 2.10 -8.81
CA THR A 111 -18.19 2.67 -9.61
C THR A 111 -18.88 3.82 -8.89
N SER A 112 -19.02 3.72 -7.57
CA SER A 112 -19.54 4.75 -6.68
C SER A 112 -18.42 5.63 -6.16
N ASP A 113 -18.71 6.92 -5.93
CA ASP A 113 -17.83 7.80 -5.17
C ASP A 113 -18.15 7.82 -3.68
N VAL A 114 -19.22 7.16 -3.25
CA VAL A 114 -19.59 6.97 -1.86
C VAL A 114 -19.26 5.54 -1.45
N PHE A 115 -18.45 5.41 -0.40
CA PHE A 115 -18.25 4.13 0.27
C PHE A 115 -19.23 4.01 1.44
N ASP A 116 -20.14 3.05 1.36
CA ASP A 116 -21.15 2.76 2.38
C ASP A 116 -21.02 1.35 2.98
N GLY A 117 -19.96 0.63 2.64
CA GLY A 117 -19.74 -0.76 3.03
C GLY A 117 -20.64 -1.78 2.35
N SER A 118 -21.63 -1.36 1.55
CA SER A 118 -22.49 -2.27 0.77
C SER A 118 -21.82 -2.70 -0.54
N ASP A 119 -21.01 -1.82 -1.15
CA ASP A 119 -20.20 -2.13 -2.32
C ASP A 119 -18.92 -2.89 -1.93
N THR A 120 -19.06 -4.20 -1.75
CA THR A 120 -17.93 -5.12 -1.50
C THR A 120 -17.06 -5.36 -2.74
N SER A 121 -17.47 -4.86 -3.91
CA SER A 121 -16.65 -4.91 -5.13
C SER A 121 -15.73 -3.69 -5.29
N GLY A 122 -16.03 -2.62 -4.56
CA GLY A 122 -15.35 -1.33 -4.67
C GLY A 122 -14.03 -1.28 -3.91
N ALA A 123 -14.00 -1.77 -2.67
CA ALA A 123 -12.85 -1.66 -1.78
C ALA A 123 -11.71 -2.62 -2.13
N ILE A 124 -10.47 -2.18 -1.90
CA ILE A 124 -9.25 -2.99 -2.03
C ILE A 124 -9.23 -4.06 -0.95
N ASN A 125 -9.27 -3.64 0.30
CA ASN A 125 -9.39 -4.50 1.48
C ASN A 125 -9.57 -3.61 2.72
N THR A 126 -9.85 -4.24 3.85
CA THR A 126 -9.65 -3.62 5.17
C THR A 126 -8.37 -4.12 5.78
N TYR A 127 -7.59 -3.23 6.35
CA TYR A 127 -6.30 -3.53 6.96
C TYR A 127 -6.36 -3.17 8.43
N GLN A 128 -6.05 -4.13 9.29
CA GLN A 128 -5.89 -3.94 10.72
C GLN A 128 -4.63 -4.69 11.14
N CYS A 129 -3.68 -3.97 11.73
CA CYS A 129 -2.41 -4.59 12.06
C CYS A 129 -2.53 -5.44 13.34
N PRO A 130 -1.82 -6.58 13.41
CA PRO A 130 -1.76 -7.40 14.61
C PRO A 130 -1.26 -6.62 15.83
N VAL A 131 -1.63 -7.08 17.02
CA VAL A 131 -1.12 -6.51 18.28
C VAL A 131 0.41 -6.53 18.29
N GLY A 132 1.03 -5.40 18.67
CA GLY A 132 2.48 -5.22 18.68
C GLY A 132 3.08 -4.74 17.34
N GLN A 133 2.27 -4.75 16.28
CA GLN A 133 2.54 -4.07 15.02
C GLN A 133 1.74 -2.77 14.94
N LYS A 134 2.16 -1.85 14.08
CA LYS A 134 1.46 -0.56 13.92
C LYS A 134 1.11 -0.29 12.46
N LEU A 135 -0.11 0.15 12.21
CA LEU A 135 -0.50 0.69 10.91
C LEU A 135 0.31 1.95 10.60
N CYS A 136 0.83 1.99 9.39
CA CYS A 136 1.45 3.16 8.79
C CYS A 136 0.80 3.42 7.43
N LEU A 137 0.35 4.65 7.22
CA LEU A 137 -0.21 5.14 5.97
C LEU A 137 0.61 6.33 5.50
N CYS A 138 0.99 6.35 4.22
CA CYS A 138 1.63 7.53 3.64
C CYS A 138 0.68 8.22 2.68
N ASP A 139 0.64 9.55 2.75
CA ASP A 139 -0.21 10.39 1.91
C ASP A 139 0.30 10.49 0.46
N GLU A 140 -0.45 11.18 -0.40
CA GLU A 140 -0.03 11.42 -1.79
C GLU A 140 1.29 12.20 -1.94
N ASN A 141 1.75 12.85 -0.86
CA ASN A 141 3.01 13.59 -0.76
C ASN A 141 4.10 12.82 -0.01
N PHE A 142 3.89 11.52 0.26
CA PHE A 142 4.82 10.63 0.96
C PHE A 142 5.11 10.97 2.41
N LYS A 143 4.26 11.78 3.05
CA LYS A 143 4.29 11.95 4.51
C LYS A 143 3.57 10.77 5.12
N CYS A 144 4.24 10.10 6.07
CA CYS A 144 3.70 8.91 6.70
C CYS A 144 3.15 9.20 8.09
N PHE A 145 2.02 8.58 8.39
CA PHE A 145 1.21 8.70 9.58
C PHE A 145 1.06 7.33 10.20
N GLN A 146 1.25 7.24 11.50
CA GLN A 146 1.20 5.98 12.25
C GLN A 146 0.02 5.97 13.20
N GLU A 147 -0.61 4.82 13.37
CA GLU A 147 -1.68 4.70 14.35
C GLU A 147 -1.21 5.04 15.78
N ASN A 148 -2.13 5.67 16.53
CA ASN A 148 -1.97 5.89 17.97
C ASN A 148 -2.59 4.78 18.82
N ASP A 149 -3.35 3.87 18.22
CA ASP A 149 -4.08 2.81 18.92
C ASP A 149 -4.23 1.55 18.02
N PRO A 150 -4.06 0.32 18.55
CA PRO A 150 -4.12 -0.92 17.76
C PRO A 150 -5.54 -1.29 17.28
N THR A 151 -6.57 -0.57 17.73
CA THR A 151 -7.94 -0.73 17.23
C THR A 151 -8.18 0.00 15.91
N VAL A 152 -7.24 0.84 15.48
CA VAL A 152 -7.31 1.56 14.22
C VAL A 152 -7.19 0.56 13.07
N ALA A 153 -8.19 0.58 12.20
CA ALA A 153 -8.21 -0.14 10.95
C ALA A 153 -8.47 0.84 9.79
N THR A 154 -8.13 0.45 8.57
CA THR A 154 -8.45 1.23 7.39
C THR A 154 -9.01 0.37 6.28
N THR A 155 -10.13 0.80 5.70
CA THR A 155 -10.60 0.29 4.42
C THR A 155 -10.05 1.18 3.31
N LEU A 156 -9.35 0.57 2.35
CA LEU A 156 -8.77 1.30 1.22
C LEU A 156 -9.72 1.25 0.03
N TYR A 157 -10.13 2.41 -0.48
CA TYR A 157 -11.13 2.54 -1.54
C TYR A 157 -10.56 3.30 -2.75
N PRO A 158 -10.36 2.64 -3.91
CA PRO A 158 -9.80 3.27 -5.10
C PRO A 158 -10.91 3.99 -5.86
N TYR A 159 -10.74 5.28 -6.13
CA TYR A 159 -11.71 6.05 -6.91
C TYR A 159 -11.03 7.06 -7.84
N CYS A 160 -11.55 7.15 -9.06
CA CYS A 160 -11.12 8.08 -10.09
C CYS A 160 -12.16 9.19 -10.29
N THR A 161 -11.78 10.45 -10.02
CA THR A 161 -12.63 11.61 -10.38
C THR A 161 -12.63 11.86 -11.87
N THR A 162 -11.50 11.59 -12.50
CA THR A 162 -11.33 11.56 -13.96
C THR A 162 -10.49 10.33 -14.31
N PRO A 163 -10.44 9.91 -15.59
CA PRO A 163 -9.60 8.79 -16.00
C PRO A 163 -8.10 8.96 -15.66
N THR A 164 -7.61 10.17 -15.37
CA THR A 164 -6.21 10.43 -15.02
C THR A 164 -6.01 10.86 -13.56
N SER A 165 -7.10 11.14 -12.83
CA SER A 165 -7.09 11.55 -11.42
C SER A 165 -7.65 10.43 -10.55
N CYS A 166 -6.83 9.44 -10.29
CA CYS A 166 -7.18 8.22 -9.57
C CYS A 166 -6.38 8.08 -8.29
N TYR A 167 -7.07 7.97 -7.17
CA TYR A 167 -6.46 7.88 -5.84
C TYR A 167 -7.05 6.72 -5.05
N VAL A 168 -6.28 6.22 -4.10
CA VAL A 168 -6.79 5.34 -3.05
C VAL A 168 -7.11 6.20 -1.84
N TYR A 169 -8.32 6.08 -1.34
CA TYR A 169 -8.79 6.80 -0.16
C TYR A 169 -8.80 5.86 1.05
N SER A 170 -8.36 6.37 2.20
CA SER A 170 -8.46 5.71 3.50
C SER A 170 -9.79 6.06 4.15
N ILE A 171 -10.62 5.05 4.38
CA ILE A 171 -11.73 5.14 5.33
C ILE A 171 -11.26 4.51 6.64
N LEU A 172 -10.91 5.36 7.61
CA LEU A 172 -10.48 4.91 8.93
C LEU A 172 -11.67 4.43 9.76
N SER A 173 -11.45 3.35 10.49
CA SER A 173 -12.32 2.81 11.51
C SER A 173 -11.54 2.69 12.81
N ALA A 174 -12.13 3.09 13.92
CA ALA A 174 -11.54 2.98 15.25
C ALA A 174 -12.65 2.90 16.31
N GLN A 175 -12.31 2.71 17.58
CA GLN A 175 -13.30 2.73 18.66
C GLN A 175 -13.74 4.15 19.02
N PHE A 176 -12.84 5.13 18.91
CA PHE A 176 -13.10 6.53 19.25
C PHE A 176 -12.59 7.46 18.16
N ASP A 177 -13.25 8.62 17.97
CA ASP A 177 -12.84 9.61 16.96
C ASP A 177 -11.49 10.29 17.27
N THR A 178 -10.97 10.14 18.50
CA THR A 178 -9.62 10.57 18.89
C THR A 178 -8.51 9.59 18.48
N GLN A 179 -8.89 8.37 18.08
CA GLN A 179 -7.96 7.37 17.54
C GLN A 179 -7.84 7.54 16.04
N GLY A 180 -6.69 7.20 15.47
CA GLY A 180 -6.41 7.39 14.07
C GLY A 180 -4.92 7.31 13.78
N VAL A 181 -4.47 7.87 12.66
CA VAL A 181 -3.05 7.90 12.29
C VAL A 181 -2.47 9.31 12.37
N PHE A 182 -1.28 9.46 12.95
CA PHE A 182 -0.67 10.75 13.29
C PHE A 182 0.77 10.82 12.77
N PRO A 183 1.25 12.02 12.40
CA PRO A 183 2.64 12.18 12.00
C PRO A 183 3.60 11.94 13.18
N ALA A 184 4.83 11.55 12.86
CA ALA A 184 5.89 11.42 13.86
C ALA A 184 6.15 12.78 14.55
N GLY A 185 6.22 12.79 15.88
CA GLY A 185 6.37 14.01 16.67
C GLY A 185 5.05 14.73 17.01
N GLY A 186 3.91 14.16 16.63
CA GLY A 186 2.59 14.73 16.91
C GLY A 186 2.16 15.80 15.90
N GLY A 187 0.93 16.27 16.02
CA GLY A 187 0.30 17.21 15.09
C GLY A 187 -1.07 16.74 14.63
N LYS A 188 -1.61 17.40 13.59
CA LYS A 188 -2.89 17.01 13.02
C LYS A 188 -2.76 15.64 12.33
N GLY A 189 -3.43 14.64 12.90
CA GLY A 189 -3.57 13.32 12.31
C GLY A 189 -4.86 13.16 11.52
N TRP A 190 -5.03 11.98 10.96
CA TRP A 190 -6.23 11.51 10.31
C TRP A 190 -7.05 10.70 11.30
N THR A 191 -8.33 11.01 11.39
CA THR A 191 -9.28 10.37 12.30
C THR A 191 -10.42 9.75 11.49
N PRO A 192 -11.19 8.81 12.06
CA PRO A 192 -12.38 8.20 11.44
C PRO A 192 -13.42 9.19 10.92
N ALA A 193 -13.37 10.48 11.30
CA ALA A 193 -14.28 11.51 10.82
C ALA A 193 -15.76 11.16 11.07
N ASN A 194 -16.03 10.64 12.27
CA ASN A 194 -17.34 10.20 12.78
C ASN A 194 -17.92 8.97 12.05
N THR A 195 -17.12 8.22 11.26
CA THR A 195 -17.51 6.91 10.72
C THR A 195 -17.86 5.89 11.80
N THR A 196 -17.45 6.16 13.04
CA THR A 196 -17.72 5.38 14.25
C THR A 196 -19.15 5.54 14.79
N THR A 197 -19.90 6.53 14.30
CA THR A 197 -21.22 6.87 14.85
C THR A 197 -22.37 6.14 14.13
N PRO A 198 -23.44 5.71 14.85
CA PRO A 198 -24.62 5.09 14.23
C PRO A 198 -25.36 5.98 13.22
N ASN A 199 -25.15 7.30 13.29
CA ASN A 199 -25.75 8.30 12.41
C ASN A 199 -24.77 8.76 11.32
N PHE A 200 -23.72 7.99 11.04
CA PHE A 200 -22.74 8.37 10.03
C PHE A 200 -23.42 8.56 8.68
N THR A 201 -23.34 9.78 8.15
CA THR A 201 -23.77 10.07 6.78
C THR A 201 -22.63 9.68 5.85
N PHE A 202 -22.84 8.67 5.01
CA PHE A 202 -21.86 8.27 4.01
C PHE A 202 -21.51 9.45 3.11
N LYS A 203 -20.24 9.87 3.13
CA LYS A 203 -19.75 10.99 2.35
C LYS A 203 -19.09 10.48 1.07
N SER A 204 -19.15 11.28 0.03
CA SER A 204 -18.34 11.04 -1.17
C SER A 204 -16.85 11.14 -0.82
N VAL A 205 -16.02 10.27 -1.40
CA VAL A 205 -14.55 10.35 -1.31
C VAL A 205 -13.96 11.61 -1.91
N LYS A 206 -14.77 12.35 -2.69
CA LYS A 206 -14.43 13.67 -3.20
C LYS A 206 -14.62 14.81 -2.19
N SER A 207 -15.25 14.54 -1.04
CA SER A 207 -15.59 15.56 -0.05
C SER A 207 -14.39 16.19 0.66
N GLY A 208 -13.19 15.61 0.51
CA GLY A 208 -11.99 16.01 1.24
C GLY A 208 -11.95 15.53 2.70
N VAL A 209 -12.91 14.70 3.12
CA VAL A 209 -12.94 14.12 4.47
C VAL A 209 -12.05 12.88 4.58
N PHE A 210 -11.95 12.10 3.51
CA PHE A 210 -11.10 10.90 3.48
C PHE A 210 -9.76 11.19 2.83
N GLU A 211 -8.74 10.57 3.39
CA GLU A 211 -7.36 10.90 3.09
C GLU A 211 -6.83 10.03 1.96
N LYS A 212 -6.07 10.63 1.05
CA LYS A 212 -5.49 9.90 -0.08
C LYS A 212 -4.21 9.20 0.36
N VAL A 213 -4.13 7.91 0.10
CA VAL A 213 -3.03 7.03 0.52
C VAL A 213 -2.21 6.60 -0.69
N SER A 214 -0.89 6.75 -0.61
CA SER A 214 0.05 6.22 -1.59
C SER A 214 0.69 4.91 -1.16
N ALA A 215 0.77 4.64 0.15
CA ALA A 215 1.42 3.46 0.70
C ALA A 215 0.84 3.00 2.05
N ILE A 216 0.90 1.70 2.32
CA ILE A 216 0.44 1.08 3.57
C ILE A 216 1.43 0.03 4.11
N SER A 217 1.55 -0.08 5.43
CA SER A 217 2.35 -1.08 6.16
C SER A 217 1.76 -1.42 7.53
N CYS A 218 2.08 -2.63 8.02
CA CYS A 218 1.86 -3.04 9.41
C CYS A 218 3.16 -3.22 10.21
N ASN A 219 4.22 -2.44 9.96
CA ASN A 219 5.44 -2.46 10.79
C ASN A 219 5.82 -1.07 11.31
N GLY A 220 4.82 -0.21 11.48
CA GLY A 220 5.02 1.19 11.84
C GLY A 220 5.64 2.02 10.71
N CYS A 221 5.88 3.30 11.01
CA CYS A 221 6.52 4.23 10.10
C CYS A 221 8.03 4.41 10.42
N PRO A 222 8.87 4.77 9.44
CA PRO A 222 8.55 4.95 8.02
C PRO A 222 8.37 3.60 7.33
N ILE A 223 7.64 3.58 6.22
CA ILE A 223 7.61 2.41 5.34
C ILE A 223 9.01 2.27 4.73
N PRO A 224 9.79 1.21 5.05
CA PRO A 224 11.05 0.96 4.38
C PRO A 224 10.73 0.55 2.95
N LEU A 225 10.75 1.53 2.07
CA LEU A 225 10.70 1.28 0.65
C LEU A 225 12.03 0.64 0.32
N SER A 226 12.02 -0.68 0.14
CA SER A 226 13.19 -1.42 -0.37
C SER A 226 13.71 -0.82 -1.67
N ASP A 227 12.84 -0.09 -2.38
CA ASP A 227 13.22 0.85 -3.42
C ASP A 227 12.44 2.18 -3.32
N ARG A 228 13.08 3.24 -2.82
CA ARG A 228 12.50 4.61 -2.81
C ARG A 228 12.13 5.10 -4.21
N THR A 229 12.59 4.45 -5.29
CA THR A 229 12.23 4.81 -6.68
C THR A 229 10.81 4.40 -7.07
N CYS A 230 10.14 3.59 -6.24
CA CYS A 230 8.77 3.13 -6.46
C CYS A 230 7.69 4.04 -5.91
N LEU A 231 8.08 5.08 -5.17
CA LEU A 231 7.23 6.24 -4.92
C LEU A 231 7.47 7.29 -6.01
N PRO A 232 6.45 8.08 -6.41
CA PRO A 232 6.66 9.27 -7.21
C PRO A 232 7.76 10.13 -6.61
N LYS A 233 8.73 10.51 -7.43
CA LYS A 233 9.41 11.76 -7.15
C LYS A 233 8.35 12.85 -7.13
N THR A 234 8.42 13.74 -6.15
CA THR A 234 7.73 15.03 -6.15
C THR A 234 7.81 15.59 -7.57
N THR A 235 6.65 15.71 -8.25
CA THR A 235 6.59 16.44 -9.49
C THR A 235 6.89 17.89 -9.14
N THR A 236 8.12 18.32 -9.39
CA THR A 236 8.39 19.74 -9.60
C THR A 236 7.60 20.12 -10.84
N PHE A 237 6.47 20.80 -10.63
CA PHE A 237 5.82 21.59 -11.67
C PHE A 237 6.73 22.76 -12.05
#